data_AF-A0ABD2D3M0-F1
#
_entry.id   AF-A0ABD2D3M0-F1
#
_cell.length_a   1.000
_cell.length_b   1.000
_cell.length_c   1.000
_cell.angle_alpha   90.00
_cell.angle_beta   90.00
_cell.angle_gamma   90.00
#
_symmetry.space_group_name_H-M   'P 1'
#
loop_
_entity.id
_entity.type
_entity.pdbx_description
1 polymer ?
#
loop_
_entity_poly.entity_id
_entity_poly.type
_entity_poly.pdbx_seq_one_letter_code
_entity_poly.pdbx_strand_id
1 'polypeptide(L)'
;MGAAKSFGYYINRYCLIVSFPTITASSIYFDLRRSKLINMITFKYLLNNYFPFALPITGFLIGSYLDHQENLRLTKFRDKSALYGREVASGQPHSWP
;
A
#
# COMPACT_ATOMS: atom_id res chain seq x y z
N MET A 1 45.24 6.80 -47.78
CA MET A 1 43.90 7.32 -48.18
C MET A 1 42.78 6.26 -48.21
N GLY A 2 43.03 4.96 -48.03
CA GLY A 2 41.98 3.92 -48.11
C GLY A 2 41.08 3.78 -46.87
N ALA A 3 41.60 4.01 -45.66
CA ALA A 3 40.87 3.77 -44.42
C ALA A 3 39.65 4.69 -44.21
N ALA A 4 39.76 5.98 -44.57
CA ALA A 4 38.67 6.95 -44.43
C ALA A 4 37.48 6.65 -45.36
N LYS A 5 37.75 6.20 -46.60
CA LYS A 5 36.70 5.81 -47.56
C LYS A 5 36.00 4.53 -47.14
N SER A 6 36.75 3.58 -46.58
CA SER A 6 36.21 2.35 -45.98
C SER A 6 35.28 2.68 -44.81
N PHE A 7 35.73 3.51 -43.86
CA PHE A 7 34.94 3.88 -42.68
C PHE A 7 33.61 4.59 -43.04
N GLY A 8 33.62 5.51 -44.01
CA GLY A 8 32.41 6.17 -44.49
C GLY A 8 31.40 5.20 -45.13
N TYR A 9 31.88 4.16 -45.82
CA TYR A 9 31.04 3.11 -46.38
C TYR A 9 30.35 2.28 -45.28
N TYR A 10 31.07 1.92 -44.21
CA TYR A 10 30.49 1.21 -43.06
C TYR A 10 29.44 2.04 -42.34
N ILE A 11 29.69 3.34 -42.10
CA ILE A 11 28.70 4.22 -41.47
C ILE A 11 27.41 4.26 -42.31
N ASN A 12 27.50 4.51 -43.60
CA ASN A 12 26.31 4.63 -44.44
C ASN A 12 25.51 3.30 -44.52
N ARG A 13 26.21 2.16 -44.51
CA ARG A 13 25.59 0.83 -44.61
C ARG A 13 24.91 0.38 -43.32
N TYR A 14 25.47 0.71 -42.14
CA TYR A 14 24.97 0.22 -40.85
C TYR A 14 24.24 1.27 -40.01
N CYS A 15 24.28 2.56 -40.37
CA CYS A 15 23.62 3.63 -39.62
C CYS A 15 22.12 3.37 -39.42
N LEU A 16 21.39 2.94 -40.45
CA LEU A 16 19.96 2.58 -40.34
C LEU A 16 19.73 1.37 -39.42
N ILE A 17 20.58 0.36 -39.51
CA ILE A 17 20.49 -0.87 -38.72
C ILE A 17 20.77 -0.60 -37.24
N VAL A 18 21.61 0.38 -36.92
CA VAL A 18 21.95 0.74 -35.53
C VAL A 18 20.99 1.80 -34.96
N SER A 19 20.54 2.75 -35.78
CA SER A 19 19.63 3.82 -35.34
C SER A 19 18.22 3.29 -35.05
N PHE A 20 17.71 2.36 -35.85
CA PHE A 20 16.33 1.88 -35.67
C PHE A 20 16.11 1.14 -34.32
N PRO A 21 16.97 0.20 -33.89
CA PRO A 21 16.85 -0.45 -32.59
C PRO A 21 17.10 0.51 -31.42
N THR A 22 17.99 1.48 -31.58
CA THR A 22 18.29 2.44 -30.51
C THR A 22 17.14 3.42 -30.31
N ILE A 23 16.48 3.88 -31.38
CA ILE A 23 15.28 4.72 -31.30
C ILE A 23 14.11 3.97 -30.67
N THR A 24 13.86 2.72 -31.09
CA THR A 24 12.78 1.89 -30.54
C THR A 24 13.02 1.49 -29.10
N ALA A 25 14.24 1.08 -28.72
CA ALA A 25 14.58 0.79 -27.33
C ALA A 25 14.49 2.05 -26.46
N SER A 26 14.90 3.22 -26.97
CA SER A 26 14.82 4.49 -26.23
C SER A 26 13.39 4.94 -26.02
N SER A 27 12.50 4.77 -27.01
CA SER A 27 11.08 5.13 -26.85
C SER A 27 10.40 4.22 -25.82
N ILE A 28 10.64 2.91 -25.88
CA ILE A 28 10.12 1.96 -24.89
C ILE A 28 10.65 2.28 -23.49
N TYR A 29 11.95 2.54 -23.35
CA TYR A 29 12.54 2.89 -22.07
C TYR A 29 11.94 4.18 -21.49
N PHE A 30 11.77 5.21 -22.32
CA PHE A 30 11.17 6.47 -21.91
C PHE A 30 9.71 6.29 -21.48
N ASP A 31 8.94 5.49 -22.21
CA ASP A 31 7.53 5.21 -21.91
C ASP A 31 7.38 4.43 -20.60
N LEU A 32 8.21 3.40 -20.38
CA LEU A 32 8.24 2.66 -19.11
C LEU A 32 8.62 3.56 -17.93
N ARG A 33 9.59 4.46 -18.12
CA ARG A 33 9.97 5.43 -17.09
C ARG A 33 8.82 6.40 -16.79
N ARG A 34 8.15 6.90 -17.82
CA ARG A 34 7.02 7.83 -17.69
C ARG A 34 5.86 7.17 -16.94
N SER A 35 5.49 5.95 -17.31
CA SER A 35 4.44 5.18 -16.64
C SER A 35 4.73 4.97 -15.15
N LYS A 36 5.99 4.63 -14.79
CA LYS A 36 6.40 4.53 -13.38
C LYS A 36 6.24 5.85 -12.62
N LEU A 37 6.64 6.97 -13.23
CA LEU A 37 6.51 8.29 -12.61
C LEU A 37 5.05 8.69 -12.41
N ILE A 38 4.20 8.49 -13.41
CA ILE A 38 2.76 8.77 -13.31
C ILE A 38 2.14 7.92 -12.21
N ASN A 39 2.43 6.61 -12.18
CA ASN A 39 1.92 5.73 -11.13
C ASN A 39 2.39 6.17 -9.74
N MET A 40 3.64 6.62 -9.59
CA MET A 40 4.15 7.14 -8.31
C MET A 40 3.47 8.45 -7.89
N ILE A 41 3.25 9.37 -8.83
CA ILE A 41 2.56 10.65 -8.58
C ILE A 41 1.10 10.38 -8.20
N THR A 42 0.40 9.54 -8.96
CA THR A 42 -0.98 9.13 -8.69
C THR A 42 -1.08 8.45 -7.32
N PHE A 43 -0.18 7.51 -7.00
CA PHE A 43 -0.16 6.86 -5.70
C PHE A 43 0.07 7.85 -4.55
N LYS A 44 1.02 8.78 -4.69
CA LYS A 44 1.25 9.85 -3.70
C LYS A 44 0.03 10.73 -3.52
N TYR A 45 -0.65 11.10 -4.61
CA TYR A 45 -1.87 11.89 -4.56
C TYR A 45 -2.99 11.15 -3.83
N LEU A 46 -3.20 9.86 -4.14
CA LEU A 46 -4.18 9.03 -3.45
C LEU A 46 -3.85 8.93 -1.95
N LEU A 47 -2.61 8.60 -1.60
CA LEU A 47 -2.20 8.55 -0.19
C LEU A 47 -2.45 9.88 0.52
N ASN A 48 -2.00 11.01 -0.03
CA ASN A 48 -2.13 12.30 0.65
C ASN A 48 -3.60 12.73 0.87
N ASN A 49 -4.51 12.39 -0.05
CA ASN A 49 -5.92 12.76 0.07
C ASN A 49 -6.72 11.79 0.95
N TYR A 50 -6.45 10.48 0.87
CA TYR A 50 -7.24 9.46 1.57
C TYR A 50 -6.66 9.06 2.93
N PHE A 51 -5.35 9.23 3.17
CA PHE A 51 -4.72 8.90 4.44
C PHE A 51 -5.30 9.67 5.65
N PRO A 52 -5.64 10.97 5.57
CA PRO A 52 -6.27 11.68 6.67
C PRO A 52 -7.62 11.10 7.10
N PHE A 53 -8.36 10.46 6.18
CA PHE A 53 -9.63 9.80 6.48
C PHE A 53 -9.43 8.41 7.09
N ALA A 54 -8.35 7.72 6.73
CA ALA A 54 -8.03 6.42 7.32
C ALA A 54 -7.66 6.53 8.81
N LEU A 55 -7.01 7.63 9.20
CA LEU A 55 -6.48 7.85 10.56
C LEU A 55 -7.54 7.85 11.68
N PRO A 56 -8.68 8.57 11.58
CA PRO A 56 -9.71 8.50 12.62
C PRO A 56 -10.40 7.13 12.67
N ILE A 57 -10.58 6.47 11.52
CA ILE A 57 -11.21 5.14 11.45
C ILE A 57 -10.34 4.11 12.17
N THR A 58 -9.04 4.08 11.86
CA THR A 58 -8.10 3.16 12.53
C THR A 58 -7.98 3.48 14.01
N GLY A 59 -7.93 4.76 14.39
CA GLY A 59 -7.93 5.19 15.78
C GLY A 59 -9.17 4.72 16.55
N PHE A 60 -10.37 4.84 15.96
CA PHE A 60 -11.61 4.36 16.55
C PHE A 60 -11.60 2.83 16.75
N LEU A 61 -11.19 2.08 15.73
CA LEU A 61 -11.13 0.62 15.80
C LEU A 61 -10.15 0.14 16.87
N ILE A 62 -8.96 0.75 16.92
CA ILE A 62 -7.96 0.43 17.94
C ILE A 62 -8.47 0.81 19.33
N GLY A 63 -9.06 1.99 19.48
CA GLY A 63 -9.63 2.45 20.76
C GLY A 63 -10.73 1.53 21.27
N SER A 64 -11.68 1.16 20.41
CA SER A 64 -12.75 0.22 20.75
C SER A 64 -12.22 -1.17 21.13
N TYR A 65 -11.18 -1.64 20.44
CA TYR A 65 -10.52 -2.89 20.76
C TYR A 65 -9.86 -2.85 22.16
N LEU A 66 -9.13 -1.78 22.46
CA LEU A 66 -8.49 -1.60 23.77
C LEU A 66 -9.51 -1.50 24.91
N ASP A 67 -10.59 -0.75 24.70
CA ASP A 67 -11.68 -0.62 25.67
C ASP A 67 -12.33 -1.99 25.95
N HIS A 68 -12.54 -2.81 24.92
CA HIS A 68 -13.03 -4.17 25.10
C HIS A 68 -12.07 -5.03 25.94
N GLN A 69 -10.76 -4.93 25.71
CA GLN A 69 -9.77 -5.65 26.52
C GLN A 69 -9.74 -5.18 27.98
N GLU A 70 -9.98 -3.90 28.23
CA GLU A 70 -10.08 -3.36 29.59
C GLU A 70 -11.33 -3.85 30.30
N ASN A 71 -12.48 -3.84 29.63
CA ASN A 71 -13.74 -4.40 30.14
C ASN A 71 -13.57 -5.86 30.59
N LEU A 72 -12.87 -6.67 29.79
CA LEU A 72 -12.56 -8.06 30.15
C LEU A 72 -11.71 -8.19 31.42
N ARG A 73 -10.81 -7.22 31.71
CA ARG A 73 -10.04 -7.19 32.96
C ARG A 73 -10.89 -6.79 34.17
N LEU A 74 -11.95 -6.02 33.95
CA LEU A 74 -12.87 -5.53 34.98
C LEU A 74 -14.02 -6.50 35.29
N THR A 75 -14.01 -7.71 34.73
CA THR A 75 -15.05 -8.74 34.96
C THR A 75 -15.04 -9.38 36.35
N LYS A 76 -14.05 -9.09 37.20
CA LYS A 76 -13.92 -9.75 38.52
C LYS A 76 -15.13 -9.55 39.45
N PHE A 77 -15.81 -8.42 39.32
CA PHE A 77 -17.00 -8.06 40.11
C PHE A 77 -18.33 -8.29 39.35
N ARG A 78 -18.28 -8.95 38.19
CA ARG A 78 -19.46 -9.29 37.41
C ARG A 78 -20.38 -10.21 38.22
N ASP A 79 -21.68 -9.92 38.15
CA ASP A 79 -22.76 -10.68 38.83
C ASP A 79 -22.59 -10.80 40.36
N LYS A 80 -21.85 -9.88 40.99
CA LYS A 80 -21.60 -9.84 42.44
C LYS A 80 -22.08 -8.56 43.13
N SER A 81 -22.69 -7.63 42.39
CA SER A 81 -23.22 -6.38 42.97
C SER A 81 -24.49 -6.63 43.77
N ALA A 82 -24.79 -5.78 44.75
CA ALA A 82 -25.99 -5.92 45.58
C ALA A 82 -27.31 -5.86 44.77
N LEU A 83 -27.30 -5.16 43.63
CA LEU A 83 -28.50 -4.96 42.79
C LEU A 83 -28.66 -6.03 41.71
N TYR A 84 -27.55 -6.55 41.15
CA TYR A 84 -27.56 -7.47 40.01
C TYR A 84 -26.90 -8.83 40.31
N GLY A 85 -26.61 -9.09 41.58
CA GLY A 85 -26.08 -10.38 42.02
C GLY A 85 -27.10 -11.49 41.81
N ARG A 86 -26.72 -12.53 41.06
CA ARG A 86 -27.56 -13.70 40.81
C ARG A 86 -26.74 -14.98 40.78
N GLU A 87 -27.37 -16.08 41.17
CA GLU A 87 -26.81 -17.41 40.94
C GLU A 87 -26.87 -17.70 39.43
N VAL A 88 -25.72 -18.01 38.83
CA VAL A 88 -25.61 -18.35 37.41
C VAL A 88 -25.67 -19.87 37.30
N ALA A 89 -26.69 -20.40 36.62
CA ALA A 89 -26.78 -21.83 36.35
C ALA A 89 -25.60 -22.30 35.48
N SER A 90 -25.13 -23.52 35.70
CA SER A 90 -24.01 -24.10 34.96
C SER A 90 -24.28 -24.06 33.45
N GLY A 91 -23.51 -23.25 32.71
CA GLY A 91 -23.60 -23.10 31.26
C GLY A 91 -24.31 -21.83 30.77
N GLN A 92 -24.85 -20.99 31.65
CA GLN A 92 -25.39 -19.69 31.21
C GLN A 92 -24.27 -18.67 30.98
N PRO A 93 -24.31 -17.90 29.89
CA PRO A 93 -23.40 -16.78 29.70
C PRO A 93 -23.69 -15.73 30.78
N HIS A 94 -22.62 -15.17 31.31
CA HIS A 94 -22.70 -14.10 32.30
C HIS A 94 -23.29 -12.81 31.67
N SER A 95 -23.66 -11.80 32.47
CA SER A 95 -24.51 -10.67 32.02
C SER A 95 -23.96 -9.71 30.94
N TRP A 96 -22.67 -9.36 30.94
CA TRP A 96 -22.06 -8.41 29.98
C TRP A 96 -20.61 -8.79 29.66
N PRO A 97 -20.16 -8.78 28.40
CA PRO A 97 -18.87 -9.34 27.96
C PRO A 97 -17.69 -9.00 28.88
#